data_AF-A0A7S1BRY6-F1
#
_entry.id   AF-A0A7S1BRY6-F1
#
_cell.length_a   1.000
_cell.length_b   1.000
_cell.length_c   1.000
_cell.angle_alpha   90.00
_cell.angle_beta   90.00
_cell.angle_gamma   90.00
#
_symmetry.space_group_name_H-M   'P 1'
#
loop_
_entity.id
_entity.type
_entity.pdbx_description
1 polymer ?
#
loop_
_entity_poly.entity_id
_entity_poly.type
_entity_poly.pdbx_seq_one_letter_code
_entity_poly.pdbx_strand_id
1 'polypeptide(L)'
;MLTLPEFKRRVDDLLREYYSSSESAEVAATIREMACDEYHHEVLKRALGLALDHGPREREMTSKLLAALTPSLLTPGDVRKGFEGVVAKLDDLETDVPDATAAVGAFMARAVVDEVLPPAFLAGKEGKVTDHAKRLLSREHCSVRLEKVWGPGDGRSVPELKEAMDLLLKEYLLSRELDEAACCVQEINEPLFHHELVKRGIKVAAESGDADDILAMGALFEFLVKNSIGSEQQLLKGFDRAHTMMEDLRLDVPDAEHILAKFVALAKEAKILPADYKNAN
;
A
#
# COMPACT_ATOMS: atom_id res chain seq x y z
N MET A 1 -36.76 -4.09 13.02
CA MET A 1 -35.32 -3.84 13.28
C MET A 1 -34.57 -5.09 12.91
N LEU A 2 -33.38 -4.94 12.33
CA LEU A 2 -32.50 -6.07 12.04
C LEU A 2 -32.00 -6.67 13.36
N THR A 3 -31.79 -7.97 13.38
CA THR A 3 -31.02 -8.61 14.45
C THR A 3 -29.55 -8.24 14.33
N LEU A 4 -28.79 -8.33 15.43
CA LEU A 4 -27.35 -8.05 15.41
C LEU A 4 -26.57 -8.87 14.33
N PRO A 5 -26.82 -10.18 14.12
CA PRO A 5 -26.19 -10.93 13.03
C PRO A 5 -26.55 -10.40 11.64
N GLU A 6 -27.81 -10.02 11.41
CA GLU A 6 -28.26 -9.47 10.13
C GLU A 6 -27.63 -8.11 9.85
N PHE A 7 -27.54 -7.25 10.87
CA PHE A 7 -26.85 -5.96 10.78
C PHE A 7 -25.38 -6.15 10.41
N LYS A 8 -24.66 -7.04 11.10
CA LYS A 8 -23.25 -7.35 10.82
C LYS A 8 -23.04 -7.83 9.39
N ARG A 9 -23.87 -8.77 8.93
CA ARG A 9 -23.76 -9.28 7.55
C ARG A 9 -23.97 -8.18 6.53
N ARG A 10 -24.97 -7.33 6.73
CA ARG A 10 -25.27 -6.23 5.80
C ARG A 10 -24.17 -5.17 5.79
N VAL A 11 -23.57 -4.90 6.95
CA VAL A 11 -22.39 -4.02 7.05
C VAL A 11 -21.19 -4.63 6.33
N ASP A 12 -20.94 -5.94 6.45
CA ASP A 12 -19.84 -6.59 5.74
C ASP A 12 -19.99 -6.50 4.21
N ASP A 13 -21.21 -6.75 3.71
CA ASP A 13 -21.51 -6.66 2.28
C ASP A 13 -21.30 -5.21 1.78
N LEU A 14 -21.80 -4.22 2.53
CA LEU A 14 -21.64 -2.80 2.23
C LEU A 14 -20.17 -2.34 2.24
N LEU A 15 -19.35 -2.83 3.18
CA LEU A 15 -17.94 -2.49 3.25
C LEU A 15 -17.13 -3.06 2.08
N ARG A 16 -17.49 -4.26 1.60
CA ARG A 16 -16.89 -4.85 0.39
C ARG A 16 -17.24 -4.06 -0.86
N GLU A 17 -18.48 -3.60 -0.97
CA GLU A 17 -18.91 -2.70 -2.05
C GLU A 17 -18.14 -1.38 -2.00
N TYR A 18 -17.96 -0.82 -0.81
CA TYR A 18 -17.18 0.40 -0.59
C TYR A 18 -15.72 0.29 -1.07
N TYR A 19 -15.04 -0.86 -0.89
CA TYR A 19 -13.68 -1.04 -1.41
C TYR A 19 -13.57 -0.98 -2.94
N SER A 20 -14.71 -1.15 -3.63
CA SER A 20 -14.81 -0.98 -5.08
C SER A 20 -15.27 0.43 -5.48
N SER A 21 -16.30 0.98 -4.83
CA SER A 21 -16.91 2.27 -5.20
C SER A 21 -16.17 3.49 -4.64
N SER A 22 -15.53 3.35 -3.46
CA SER A 22 -14.99 4.44 -2.65
C SER A 22 -16.03 5.48 -2.19
N GLU A 23 -17.32 5.14 -2.23
CA GLU A 23 -18.43 6.07 -1.94
C GLU A 23 -18.81 6.09 -0.45
N SER A 24 -18.07 6.83 0.38
CA SER A 24 -18.34 6.91 1.82
C SER A 24 -19.73 7.48 2.16
N ALA A 25 -20.29 8.33 1.29
CA ALA A 25 -21.62 8.90 1.47
C ALA A 25 -22.74 7.85 1.33
N GLU A 26 -22.58 6.91 0.40
CA GLU A 26 -23.50 5.78 0.20
C GLU A 26 -23.47 4.85 1.42
N VAL A 27 -22.28 4.57 1.95
CA VAL A 27 -22.13 3.80 3.19
C VAL A 27 -22.89 4.48 4.33
N ALA A 28 -22.71 5.78 4.50
CA ALA A 28 -23.36 6.54 5.56
C ALA A 28 -24.88 6.59 5.40
N ALA A 29 -25.40 6.73 4.18
CA ALA A 29 -26.83 6.70 3.89
C ALA A 29 -27.43 5.32 4.19
N THR A 30 -26.79 4.26 3.69
CA THR A 30 -27.25 2.88 3.85
C THR A 30 -27.30 2.47 5.32
N ILE A 31 -26.29 2.82 6.13
CA ILE A 31 -26.31 2.51 7.56
C ILE A 31 -27.45 3.24 8.29
N ARG A 32 -27.71 4.52 7.96
CA ARG A 32 -28.84 5.26 8.55
C ARG A 32 -30.19 4.64 8.20
N GLU A 33 -30.35 4.15 6.97
CA GLU A 33 -31.57 3.47 6.53
C GLU A 33 -31.82 2.15 7.27
N MET A 34 -30.77 1.49 7.78
CA MET A 34 -30.94 0.28 8.61
C MET A 34 -31.62 0.59 9.95
N ALA A 35 -31.57 1.84 10.43
CA ALA A 35 -32.21 2.31 11.67
C ALA A 35 -31.92 1.40 12.89
N CYS A 36 -30.63 1.12 13.12
CA CYS A 36 -30.13 0.22 14.18
C CYS A 36 -28.97 0.89 14.97
N ASP A 37 -29.22 2.09 15.50
CA ASP A 37 -28.21 2.94 16.14
C ASP A 37 -27.46 2.22 17.28
N GLU A 38 -28.12 1.31 18.01
CA GLU A 38 -27.51 0.52 19.08
C GLU A 38 -26.36 -0.38 18.61
N TYR A 39 -26.27 -0.67 17.31
CA TYR A 39 -25.26 -1.51 16.69
C TYR A 39 -24.17 -0.73 15.96
N HIS A 40 -24.18 0.61 15.93
CA HIS A 40 -23.20 1.41 15.19
C HIS A 40 -21.74 1.14 15.58
N HIS A 41 -21.45 0.86 16.84
CA HIS A 41 -20.12 0.39 17.29
C HIS A 41 -19.58 -0.86 16.55
N GLU A 42 -20.46 -1.70 15.98
CA GLU A 42 -20.04 -2.85 15.17
C GLU A 42 -19.54 -2.43 13.79
N VAL A 43 -19.95 -1.28 13.24
CA VAL A 43 -19.46 -0.77 11.94
C VAL A 43 -17.94 -0.66 11.95
N LEU A 44 -17.36 -0.04 13.00
CA LEU A 44 -15.91 0.06 13.14
C LEU A 44 -15.27 -1.32 13.27
N LYS A 45 -15.83 -2.21 14.09
CA LYS A 45 -15.28 -3.56 14.28
C LYS A 45 -15.27 -4.37 12.98
N ARG A 46 -16.34 -4.26 12.18
CA ARG A 46 -16.44 -4.93 10.88
C ARG A 46 -15.45 -4.33 9.89
N ALA A 47 -15.34 -3.00 9.84
CA ALA A 47 -14.40 -2.30 8.95
C ALA A 47 -12.94 -2.66 9.26
N LEU A 48 -12.54 -2.65 10.54
CA LEU A 48 -11.19 -3.07 10.93
C LEU A 48 -10.96 -4.57 10.66
N GLY A 49 -11.93 -5.42 11.00
CA GLY A 49 -11.81 -6.87 10.73
C GLY A 49 -11.57 -7.16 9.25
N LEU A 50 -12.40 -6.61 8.37
CA LEU A 50 -12.24 -6.78 6.92
C LEU A 50 -10.92 -6.18 6.42
N ALA A 51 -10.52 -5.00 6.90
CA ALA A 51 -9.28 -4.37 6.46
C ALA A 51 -8.02 -5.16 6.86
N LEU A 52 -8.06 -5.88 7.99
CA LEU A 52 -6.95 -6.74 8.43
C LEU A 52 -6.78 -7.96 7.54
N ASP A 53 -7.88 -8.49 6.99
CA ASP A 53 -7.89 -9.60 6.02
C ASP A 53 -7.43 -9.16 4.61
N HIS A 54 -7.21 -7.86 4.40
CA HIS A 54 -6.86 -7.25 3.12
C HIS A 54 -5.54 -6.45 3.19
N GLY A 55 -5.19 -5.79 2.07
CA GLY A 55 -3.92 -5.09 1.91
C GLY A 55 -3.94 -3.62 2.34
N PRO A 56 -2.81 -2.91 2.14
CA PRO A 56 -2.67 -1.48 2.43
C PRO A 56 -3.79 -0.58 1.91
N ARG A 57 -4.29 -0.85 0.69
CA ARG A 57 -5.37 -0.09 0.04
C ARG A 57 -6.64 -0.11 0.87
N GLU A 58 -7.12 -1.30 1.22
CA GLU A 58 -8.34 -1.46 2.02
C GLU A 58 -8.16 -0.90 3.44
N ARG A 59 -6.94 -0.97 4.00
CA ARG A 59 -6.62 -0.34 5.28
C ARG A 59 -6.72 1.19 5.21
N GLU A 60 -6.20 1.82 4.15
CA GLU A 60 -6.31 3.26 3.92
C GLU A 60 -7.75 3.71 3.65
N MET A 61 -8.48 2.97 2.80
CA MET A 61 -9.90 3.23 2.57
C MET A 61 -10.70 3.16 3.87
N THR A 62 -10.37 2.20 4.75
CA THR A 62 -11.00 2.07 6.06
C THR A 62 -10.70 3.26 6.97
N SER A 63 -9.46 3.76 7.02
CA SER A 63 -9.13 4.99 7.76
C SER A 63 -9.96 6.18 7.27
N LYS A 64 -10.01 6.40 5.95
CA LYS A 64 -10.80 7.46 5.31
C LYS A 64 -12.30 7.32 5.58
N LEU A 65 -12.83 6.10 5.54
CA LEU A 65 -14.23 5.83 5.85
C LEU A 65 -14.56 6.21 7.29
N LEU A 66 -13.75 5.78 8.27
CA LEU A 66 -13.99 6.09 9.68
C LEU A 66 -13.96 7.60 9.95
N ALA A 67 -13.06 8.34 9.30
CA ALA A 67 -13.04 9.80 9.32
C ALA A 67 -14.33 10.38 8.73
N ALA A 68 -14.78 9.90 7.57
CA ALA A 68 -16.01 10.38 6.92
C ALA A 68 -17.29 10.07 7.72
N LEU A 69 -17.35 8.94 8.42
CA LEU A 69 -18.50 8.54 9.23
C LEU A 69 -18.55 9.24 10.61
N THR A 70 -17.44 9.85 11.06
CA THR A 70 -17.33 10.48 12.38
C THR A 70 -17.35 12.02 12.25
N PRO A 71 -18.02 12.76 13.15
CA PRO A 71 -18.94 12.30 14.19
C PRO A 71 -20.40 12.17 13.69
N SER A 72 -20.64 12.31 12.39
CA SER A 72 -21.98 12.49 11.82
C SER A 72 -22.86 11.22 11.86
N LEU A 73 -22.26 10.04 11.97
CA LEU A 73 -22.94 8.75 12.09
C LEU A 73 -22.43 7.97 13.30
N LEU A 74 -21.11 7.85 13.42
CA LEU A 74 -20.47 7.17 14.55
C LEU A 74 -20.22 8.17 15.68
N THR A 75 -20.80 7.92 16.84
CA THR A 75 -20.53 8.74 18.02
C THR A 75 -19.16 8.41 18.61
N PRO A 76 -18.57 9.30 19.44
CA PRO A 76 -17.36 8.96 20.20
C PRO A 76 -17.51 7.70 21.07
N GLY A 77 -18.73 7.39 21.51
CA GLY A 77 -19.06 6.16 22.23
C GLY A 77 -18.97 4.92 21.34
N ASP A 78 -19.49 5.01 20.11
CA ASP A 78 -19.42 3.92 19.13
C ASP A 78 -17.99 3.61 18.73
N VAL A 79 -17.20 4.65 18.44
CA VAL A 79 -15.79 4.51 18.09
C VAL A 79 -15.01 3.87 19.24
N ARG A 80 -15.19 4.36 20.47
CA ARG A 80 -14.57 3.80 21.69
C ARG A 80 -14.89 2.32 21.85
N LYS A 81 -16.19 1.98 21.83
CA LYS A 81 -16.68 0.61 22.01
C LYS A 81 -16.24 -0.31 20.87
N GLY A 82 -16.16 0.23 19.66
CA GLY A 82 -15.65 -0.48 18.49
C GLY A 82 -14.19 -0.90 18.67
N PHE A 83 -13.31 0.06 18.95
CA PHE A 83 -11.89 -0.21 19.18
C PHE A 83 -11.66 -1.13 20.38
N GLU A 84 -12.35 -0.92 21.50
CA GLU A 84 -12.29 -1.82 22.66
C GLU A 84 -12.71 -3.25 22.30
N GLY A 85 -13.73 -3.40 21.46
CA GLY A 85 -14.19 -4.69 20.95
C GLY A 85 -13.20 -5.38 20.00
N VAL A 86 -12.41 -4.63 19.23
CA VAL A 86 -11.33 -5.19 18.39
C VAL A 86 -10.16 -5.63 19.27
N VAL A 87 -9.72 -4.78 20.21
CA VAL A 87 -8.62 -5.11 21.15
C VAL A 87 -8.96 -6.32 22.00
N ALA A 88 -10.21 -6.48 22.43
CA ALA A 88 -10.65 -7.65 23.18
C ALA A 88 -10.58 -8.97 22.40
N LYS A 89 -10.49 -8.91 21.06
CA LYS A 89 -10.36 -10.06 20.16
C LYS A 89 -8.98 -10.16 19.50
N LEU A 90 -8.00 -9.42 20.01
CA LEU A 90 -6.71 -9.31 19.36
C LEU A 90 -5.98 -10.66 19.27
N ASP A 91 -6.05 -11.50 20.31
CA ASP A 91 -5.41 -12.82 20.30
C ASP A 91 -6.00 -13.75 19.22
N ASP A 92 -7.32 -13.68 18.99
CA ASP A 92 -7.99 -14.40 17.91
C ASP A 92 -7.51 -13.85 16.55
N LEU A 93 -7.41 -12.52 16.41
CA LEU A 93 -6.95 -11.88 15.18
C LEU A 93 -5.47 -12.19 14.87
N GLU A 94 -4.59 -12.26 15.87
CA GLU A 94 -3.18 -12.61 15.69
C GLU A 94 -2.98 -14.05 15.18
N THR A 95 -3.98 -14.92 15.38
CA THR A 95 -3.94 -16.30 14.87
C THR A 95 -4.03 -16.33 13.34
N ASP A 96 -4.85 -15.44 12.76
CA ASP A 96 -5.08 -15.36 11.32
C ASP A 96 -4.17 -14.30 10.64
N VAL A 97 -3.83 -13.24 11.37
CA VAL A 97 -3.11 -12.06 10.88
C VAL A 97 -1.93 -11.75 11.81
N PRO A 98 -0.71 -12.25 11.51
CA PRO A 98 0.44 -12.11 12.41
C PRO A 98 0.82 -10.66 12.76
N ASP A 99 0.48 -9.67 11.93
CA ASP A 99 0.73 -8.24 12.16
C ASP A 99 -0.43 -7.49 12.83
N ALA A 100 -1.48 -8.19 13.29
CA ALA A 100 -2.71 -7.58 13.81
C ALA A 100 -2.48 -6.53 14.89
N THR A 101 -1.57 -6.79 15.86
CA THR A 101 -1.21 -5.80 16.89
C THR A 101 -0.71 -4.49 16.29
N ALA A 102 0.19 -4.57 15.30
CA ALA A 102 0.77 -3.39 14.66
C ALA A 102 -0.28 -2.66 13.82
N ALA A 103 -1.06 -3.40 13.03
CA ALA A 103 -2.10 -2.83 12.18
C ALA A 103 -3.22 -2.15 12.99
N VAL A 104 -3.73 -2.77 14.07
CA VAL A 104 -4.74 -2.14 14.94
C VAL A 104 -4.13 -0.92 15.66
N GLY A 105 -2.86 -0.98 16.06
CA GLY A 105 -2.15 0.15 16.64
C GLY A 105 -2.00 1.32 15.67
N ALA A 106 -1.72 1.03 14.39
CA ALA A 106 -1.68 2.00 13.31
C ALA A 106 -3.06 2.63 13.06
N PHE A 107 -4.14 1.83 13.03
CA PHE A 107 -5.51 2.34 12.95
C PHE A 107 -5.85 3.29 14.11
N MET A 108 -5.46 2.94 15.35
CA MET A 108 -5.68 3.82 16.50
C MET A 108 -4.90 5.13 16.37
N ALA A 109 -3.62 5.07 15.98
CA ALA A 109 -2.82 6.27 15.79
C ALA A 109 -3.37 7.16 14.66
N ARG A 110 -3.76 6.56 13.53
CA ARG A 110 -4.39 7.27 12.41
C ARG A 110 -5.73 7.88 12.81
N ALA A 111 -6.57 7.15 13.55
CA ALA A 111 -7.83 7.66 14.08
C ALA A 111 -7.63 8.86 15.03
N VAL A 112 -6.51 8.93 15.75
CA VAL A 112 -6.17 10.11 16.56
C VAL A 112 -5.81 11.32 15.69
N VAL A 113 -5.04 11.12 14.63
CA VAL A 113 -4.67 12.19 13.68
C VAL A 113 -5.89 12.69 12.89
N ASP A 114 -6.75 11.77 12.46
CA ASP A 114 -7.98 12.07 11.71
C ASP A 114 -9.13 12.58 12.61
N GLU A 115 -8.86 12.85 13.89
CA GLU A 115 -9.83 13.31 14.91
C GLU A 115 -11.04 12.38 15.14
N VAL A 116 -10.96 11.13 14.69
CA VAL A 116 -11.95 10.06 14.95
C VAL A 116 -11.90 9.62 16.41
N LEU A 117 -10.71 9.60 17.00
CA LEU A 117 -10.47 9.14 18.37
C LEU A 117 -9.72 10.21 19.16
N PRO A 118 -10.20 10.63 20.35
CA PRO A 118 -9.47 11.61 21.14
C PRO A 118 -8.15 11.01 21.68
N PRO A 119 -7.03 11.76 21.73
CA PRO A 119 -5.76 11.27 22.29
C PRO A 119 -5.90 10.70 23.71
N ALA A 120 -6.81 11.26 24.51
CA ALA A 120 -7.11 10.81 25.87
C ALA A 120 -7.64 9.36 25.94
N PHE A 121 -8.13 8.79 24.85
CA PHE A 121 -8.49 7.36 24.81
C PHE A 121 -7.27 6.46 25.04
N LEU A 122 -6.08 6.88 24.59
CA LEU A 122 -4.83 6.14 24.77
C LEU A 122 -4.21 6.39 26.15
N ALA A 123 -4.57 7.49 26.82
CA ALA A 123 -4.05 7.85 28.13
C ALA A 123 -4.53 6.84 29.19
N GLY A 124 -3.60 6.32 29.99
CA GLY A 124 -3.91 5.37 31.07
C GLY A 124 -4.29 3.95 30.62
N LYS A 125 -4.36 3.68 29.31
CA LYS A 125 -4.47 2.31 28.78
C LYS A 125 -3.08 1.74 28.52
N GLU A 126 -2.84 0.53 29.00
CA GLU A 126 -1.63 -0.25 28.73
C GLU A 126 -1.98 -1.46 27.86
N GLY A 127 -1.05 -1.88 27.01
CA GLY A 127 -1.25 -3.02 26.13
C GLY A 127 -0.55 -2.82 24.78
N LYS A 128 -0.20 -3.93 24.14
CA LYS A 128 0.65 -3.96 22.93
C LYS A 128 0.17 -3.00 21.83
N VAL A 129 -1.15 -2.96 21.57
CA VAL A 129 -1.80 -2.09 20.58
C VAL A 129 -1.69 -0.62 20.97
N THR A 130 -2.10 -0.26 22.19
CA THR A 130 -2.04 1.12 22.70
C THR A 130 -0.61 1.65 22.78
N ASP A 131 0.35 0.79 23.14
CA ASP A 131 1.75 1.15 23.20
C ASP A 131 2.32 1.35 21.79
N HIS A 132 1.90 0.54 20.81
CA HIS A 132 2.24 0.77 19.41
C HIS A 132 1.68 2.11 18.90
N ALA A 133 0.41 2.40 19.16
CA ALA A 133 -0.21 3.67 18.76
C ALA A 133 0.51 4.88 19.37
N LYS A 134 0.82 4.85 20.67
CA LYS A 134 1.58 5.91 21.36
C LYS A 134 2.97 6.11 20.74
N ARG A 135 3.69 5.02 20.42
CA ARG A 135 5.00 5.10 19.77
C ARG A 135 4.94 5.74 18.37
N LEU A 136 3.86 5.52 17.61
CA LEU A 136 3.67 6.17 16.33
C LEU A 136 3.39 7.67 16.49
N LEU A 137 2.52 8.03 17.44
CA LEU A 137 2.14 9.41 17.73
C LEU A 137 3.28 10.23 18.34
N SER A 138 4.23 9.61 19.04
CA SER A 138 5.37 10.30 19.67
C SER A 138 6.51 10.63 18.70
N ARG A 139 6.43 10.20 17.43
CA ARG A 139 7.45 10.48 16.42
C ARG A 139 7.38 11.93 15.94
N GLU A 140 8.52 12.49 15.54
CA GLU A 140 8.52 13.77 14.83
C GLU A 140 7.69 13.67 13.55
N HIS A 141 6.96 14.76 13.24
CA HIS A 141 6.08 14.85 12.08
C HIS A 141 5.05 13.72 11.98
N CYS A 142 4.55 13.21 13.11
CA CYS A 142 3.68 12.05 13.16
C CYS A 142 2.40 12.19 12.31
N SER A 143 1.81 13.39 12.18
CA SER A 143 0.61 13.62 11.36
C SER A 143 0.84 13.22 9.90
N VAL A 144 1.85 13.81 9.25
CA VAL A 144 2.21 13.53 7.85
C VAL A 144 2.65 12.08 7.67
N ARG A 145 3.33 11.50 8.66
CA ARG A 145 3.75 10.09 8.60
C ARG A 145 2.56 9.14 8.72
N LEU A 146 1.56 9.49 9.52
CA LEU A 146 0.37 8.67 9.73
C LEU A 146 -0.61 8.72 8.55
N GLU A 147 -0.61 9.81 7.77
CA GLU A 147 -1.29 9.85 6.46
C GLU A 147 -0.78 8.74 5.52
N LYS A 148 0.48 8.34 5.68
CA LYS A 148 1.18 7.35 4.84
C LYS A 148 1.42 6.01 5.55
N VAL A 149 0.73 5.76 6.66
CA VAL A 149 1.00 4.64 7.59
C VAL A 149 0.87 3.26 6.95
N TRP A 150 0.04 3.13 5.90
CA TRP A 150 -0.23 1.86 5.25
C TRP A 150 0.79 1.49 4.16
N GLY A 151 1.70 2.41 3.81
CA GLY A 151 2.72 2.17 2.80
C GLY A 151 2.27 2.51 1.37
N PRO A 152 3.14 2.33 0.37
CA PRO A 152 2.94 2.85 -0.99
C PRO A 152 1.75 2.21 -1.75
N GLY A 153 1.29 1.02 -1.37
CA GLY A 153 0.11 0.36 -1.92
C GLY A 153 -1.24 0.86 -1.38
N ASP A 154 -1.26 2.00 -0.69
CA ASP A 154 -2.46 2.61 -0.09
C ASP A 154 -3.37 3.35 -1.10
N GLY A 155 -3.09 3.25 -2.40
CA GLY A 155 -3.82 3.94 -3.47
C GLY A 155 -3.38 5.39 -3.70
N ARG A 156 -2.12 5.71 -3.35
CA ARG A 156 -1.45 6.97 -3.66
C ARG A 156 -1.51 7.37 -5.13
N SER A 157 -1.31 8.67 -5.38
CA SER A 157 -1.32 9.22 -6.73
C SER A 157 -0.18 8.65 -7.59
N VAL A 158 -0.36 8.58 -8.91
CA VAL A 158 0.68 8.12 -9.84
C VAL A 158 2.02 8.86 -9.66
N PRO A 159 2.08 10.19 -9.42
CA PRO A 159 3.33 10.88 -9.10
C PRO A 159 4.02 10.36 -7.83
N GLU A 160 3.29 10.15 -6.74
CA GLU A 160 3.89 9.65 -5.49
C GLU A 160 4.34 8.19 -5.62
N LEU A 161 3.59 7.38 -6.37
CA LEU A 161 3.97 6.00 -6.70
C LEU A 161 5.30 5.96 -7.46
N LYS A 162 5.46 6.87 -8.42
CA LYS A 162 6.69 7.05 -9.19
C LYS A 162 7.88 7.47 -8.31
N GLU A 163 7.66 8.38 -7.36
CA GLU A 163 8.68 8.77 -6.38
C GLU A 163 9.08 7.60 -5.46
N ALA A 164 8.10 6.82 -4.99
CA ALA A 164 8.36 5.63 -4.19
C ALA A 164 9.19 4.58 -4.96
N MET A 165 8.87 4.36 -6.24
CA MET A 165 9.67 3.50 -7.12
C MET A 165 11.10 4.02 -7.28
N ASP A 166 11.30 5.33 -7.48
CA ASP A 166 12.65 5.90 -7.61
C ASP A 166 13.47 5.73 -6.32
N LEU A 167 12.86 5.90 -5.15
CA LEU A 167 13.52 5.71 -3.86
C LEU A 167 13.93 4.24 -3.67
N LEU A 168 13.00 3.31 -3.88
CA LEU A 168 13.26 1.87 -3.82
C LEU A 168 14.43 1.46 -4.72
N LEU A 169 14.41 1.91 -5.98
CA LEU A 169 15.44 1.56 -6.97
C LEU A 169 16.80 2.11 -6.57
N LYS A 170 16.85 3.35 -6.04
CA LYS A 170 18.09 3.95 -5.54
C LYS A 170 18.61 3.25 -4.29
N GLU A 171 17.73 2.91 -3.36
CA GLU A 171 18.08 2.16 -2.14
C GLU A 171 18.64 0.78 -2.50
N TYR A 172 18.02 0.08 -3.45
CA TYR A 172 18.55 -1.18 -3.97
C TYR A 172 19.95 -1.04 -4.58
N LEU A 173 20.22 0.02 -5.37
CA LEU A 173 21.56 0.22 -5.92
C LEU A 173 22.61 0.47 -4.82
N LEU A 174 22.22 1.02 -3.68
CA LEU A 174 23.10 1.23 -2.53
C LEU A 174 23.28 -0.03 -1.68
N SER A 175 22.21 -0.79 -1.42
CA SER A 175 22.22 -1.96 -0.52
C SER A 175 22.61 -3.26 -1.21
N ARG A 176 22.26 -3.40 -2.50
CA ARG A 176 22.33 -4.64 -3.30
C ARG A 176 21.49 -5.80 -2.74
N GLU A 177 20.52 -5.50 -1.89
CA GLU A 177 19.65 -6.51 -1.27
C GLU A 177 18.42 -6.79 -2.16
N LEU A 178 18.49 -7.89 -2.91
CA LEU A 178 17.41 -8.30 -3.84
C LEU A 178 16.11 -8.63 -3.12
N ASP A 179 16.18 -9.34 -1.99
CA ASP A 179 15.01 -9.75 -1.22
C ASP A 179 14.26 -8.54 -0.66
N GLU A 180 14.99 -7.55 -0.13
CA GLU A 180 14.37 -6.32 0.38
C GLU A 180 13.72 -5.50 -0.74
N ALA A 181 14.42 -5.32 -1.87
CA ALA A 181 13.86 -4.63 -3.03
C ALA A 181 12.60 -5.33 -3.54
N ALA A 182 12.59 -6.66 -3.56
CA ALA A 182 11.42 -7.45 -3.92
C ALA A 182 10.25 -7.27 -2.94
N CYS A 183 10.51 -7.27 -1.63
CA CYS A 183 9.52 -6.94 -0.62
C CYS A 183 8.93 -5.55 -0.86
N CYS A 184 9.76 -4.52 -1.07
CA CYS A 184 9.28 -3.17 -1.33
C CYS A 184 8.43 -3.08 -2.62
N VAL A 185 8.75 -3.84 -3.67
CA VAL A 185 7.94 -3.91 -4.90
C VAL A 185 6.58 -4.55 -4.61
N GLN A 186 6.53 -5.57 -3.76
CA GLN A 186 5.27 -6.19 -3.34
C GLN A 186 4.42 -5.25 -2.48
N GLU A 187 5.05 -4.46 -1.60
CA GLU A 187 4.37 -3.45 -0.77
C GLU A 187 3.76 -2.31 -1.59
N ILE A 188 4.35 -1.98 -2.75
CA ILE A 188 3.74 -1.07 -3.71
C ILE A 188 2.39 -1.60 -4.20
N ASN A 189 2.21 -2.93 -4.29
CA ASN A 189 0.95 -3.60 -4.60
C ASN A 189 0.25 -3.08 -5.88
N GLU A 190 1.02 -2.68 -6.89
CA GLU A 190 0.53 -2.15 -8.18
C GLU A 190 1.09 -2.97 -9.36
N PRO A 191 0.68 -4.25 -9.51
CA PRO A 191 1.29 -5.18 -10.47
C PRO A 191 1.11 -4.76 -11.93
N LEU A 192 0.04 -4.03 -12.24
CA LEU A 192 -0.20 -3.48 -13.58
C LEU A 192 0.69 -2.28 -13.92
N PHE A 193 1.40 -1.75 -12.92
CA PHE A 193 2.30 -0.61 -13.04
C PHE A 193 3.79 -1.00 -12.96
N HIS A 194 4.11 -2.30 -12.86
CA HIS A 194 5.50 -2.80 -12.85
C HIS A 194 6.30 -2.42 -14.11
N HIS A 195 5.64 -2.17 -15.24
CA HIS A 195 6.31 -1.60 -16.42
C HIS A 195 6.97 -0.22 -16.14
N GLU A 196 6.44 0.56 -15.20
CA GLU A 196 7.02 1.85 -14.81
C GLU A 196 8.27 1.64 -13.95
N LEU A 197 8.26 0.65 -13.07
CA LEU A 197 9.43 0.25 -12.27
C LEU A 197 10.62 -0.09 -13.17
N VAL A 198 10.39 -0.83 -14.26
CA VAL A 198 11.43 -1.22 -15.23
C VAL A 198 11.97 0.00 -15.97
N LYS A 199 11.08 0.83 -16.51
CA LYS A 199 11.45 2.08 -17.17
C LYS A 199 12.31 2.95 -16.25
N ARG A 200 11.90 3.10 -14.99
CA ARG A 200 12.61 3.90 -13.98
C ARG A 200 13.93 3.27 -13.56
N GLY A 201 13.99 1.96 -13.39
CA GLY A 201 15.23 1.26 -13.04
C GLY A 201 16.30 1.46 -14.11
N ILE A 202 15.92 1.35 -15.39
CA ILE A 202 16.82 1.65 -16.52
C ILE A 202 17.31 3.09 -16.44
N LYS A 203 16.39 4.05 -16.20
CA LYS A 203 16.76 5.47 -16.06
C LYS A 203 17.74 5.69 -14.90
N VAL A 204 17.42 5.21 -13.71
CA VAL A 204 18.24 5.40 -12.49
C VAL A 204 19.63 4.80 -12.66
N ALA A 205 19.73 3.59 -13.22
CA ALA A 205 21.02 2.94 -13.49
C ALA A 205 21.80 3.62 -14.63
N ALA A 206 21.11 4.19 -15.63
CA ALA A 206 21.77 4.94 -16.69
C ALA A 206 22.33 6.28 -16.18
N GLU A 207 21.60 6.97 -15.29
CA GLU A 207 22.01 8.24 -14.69
C GLU A 207 23.21 8.08 -13.72
N SER A 208 23.39 6.92 -13.10
CA SER A 208 24.55 6.69 -12.24
C SER A 208 25.86 6.54 -13.05
N GLY A 209 25.76 6.06 -14.29
CA GLY A 209 26.89 5.84 -15.19
C GLY A 209 27.81 4.68 -14.80
N ASP A 210 27.46 3.92 -13.75
CA ASP A 210 28.24 2.78 -13.26
C ASP A 210 27.82 1.49 -13.99
N ALA A 211 28.80 0.75 -14.51
CA ALA A 211 28.55 -0.54 -15.13
C ALA A 211 28.00 -1.57 -14.13
N ASP A 212 28.41 -1.49 -12.86
CA ASP A 212 27.93 -2.40 -11.81
C ASP A 212 26.45 -2.14 -11.48
N ASP A 213 26.00 -0.87 -11.55
CA ASP A 213 24.58 -0.51 -11.37
C ASP A 213 23.68 -1.06 -12.47
N ILE A 214 24.17 -1.07 -13.71
CA ILE A 214 23.46 -1.66 -14.85
C ILE A 214 23.26 -3.17 -14.64
N LEU A 215 24.32 -3.87 -14.20
CA LEU A 215 24.27 -5.30 -13.91
C LEU A 215 23.35 -5.61 -12.73
N ALA A 216 23.45 -4.85 -11.64
CA ALA A 216 22.59 -5.01 -10.48
C ALA A 216 21.12 -4.80 -10.83
N MET A 217 20.80 -3.73 -11.56
CA MET A 217 19.42 -3.45 -11.97
C MET A 217 18.86 -4.55 -12.90
N GLY A 218 19.69 -5.09 -13.80
CA GLY A 218 19.32 -6.26 -14.60
C GLY A 218 19.02 -7.50 -13.75
N ALA A 219 19.84 -7.75 -12.73
CA ALA A 219 19.63 -8.85 -11.78
C ALA A 219 18.34 -8.66 -10.96
N LEU A 220 17.98 -7.43 -10.58
CA LEU A 220 16.70 -7.16 -9.93
C LEU A 220 15.51 -7.52 -10.84
N PHE A 221 15.54 -7.10 -12.11
CA PHE A 221 14.45 -7.44 -13.05
C PHE A 221 14.31 -8.95 -13.25
N GLU A 222 15.43 -9.66 -13.35
CA GLU A 222 15.45 -11.12 -13.41
C GLU A 222 14.88 -11.76 -12.14
N PHE A 223 15.29 -11.28 -10.97
CA PHE A 223 14.82 -11.76 -9.69
C PHE A 223 13.30 -11.59 -9.54
N LEU A 224 12.76 -10.42 -9.93
CA LEU A 224 11.32 -10.14 -9.85
C LEU A 224 10.50 -11.10 -10.72
N VAL A 225 10.96 -11.42 -11.94
CA VAL A 225 10.26 -12.38 -12.82
C VAL A 225 10.37 -13.80 -12.30
N LYS A 226 11.58 -14.24 -11.93
CA LYS A 226 11.82 -15.61 -11.44
C LYS A 226 11.01 -15.93 -10.19
N ASN A 227 10.80 -14.94 -9.32
CA ASN A 227 9.99 -15.07 -8.11
C ASN A 227 8.50 -14.75 -8.32
N SER A 228 8.04 -14.60 -9.57
CA SER A 228 6.63 -14.31 -9.90
C SER A 228 6.08 -13.01 -9.29
N ILE A 229 6.95 -12.05 -8.98
CA ILE A 229 6.58 -10.72 -8.48
C ILE A 229 6.28 -9.80 -9.66
N GLY A 230 7.12 -9.83 -10.70
CA GLY A 230 6.89 -9.20 -11.99
C GLY A 230 6.33 -10.19 -13.01
N SER A 231 5.43 -9.73 -13.89
CA SER A 231 5.05 -10.52 -15.08
C SER A 231 5.94 -10.17 -16.26
N GLU A 232 6.26 -11.16 -17.10
CA GLU A 232 7.02 -10.98 -18.34
C GLU A 232 6.40 -9.90 -19.24
N GLN A 233 5.05 -9.85 -19.30
CA GLN A 233 4.32 -8.85 -20.08
C GLN A 233 4.56 -7.42 -19.57
N GLN A 234 4.60 -7.23 -18.24
CA GLN A 234 4.88 -5.92 -17.65
C GLN A 234 6.33 -5.50 -17.87
N LEU A 235 7.27 -6.45 -17.80
CA LEU A 235 8.67 -6.14 -18.11
C LEU A 235 8.86 -5.78 -19.58
N LEU A 236 8.28 -6.55 -20.51
CA LEU A 236 8.31 -6.24 -21.94
C LEU A 236 7.74 -4.84 -22.23
N LYS A 237 6.56 -4.53 -21.68
CA LYS A 237 5.97 -3.19 -21.78
C LYS A 237 6.87 -2.11 -21.15
N GLY A 238 7.61 -2.45 -20.10
CA GLY A 238 8.59 -1.58 -19.47
C GLY A 238 9.77 -1.23 -20.38
N PHE A 239 10.31 -2.23 -21.10
CA PHE A 239 11.36 -2.05 -22.10
C PHE A 239 10.87 -1.22 -23.29
N ASP A 240 9.66 -1.49 -23.81
CA ASP A 240 9.07 -0.67 -24.88
C ASP A 240 8.92 0.80 -24.44
N ARG A 241 8.45 1.03 -23.21
CA ARG A 241 8.34 2.38 -22.64
C ARG A 241 9.68 3.02 -22.30
N ALA A 242 10.75 2.23 -22.15
CA ALA A 242 12.10 2.76 -21.99
C ALA A 242 12.59 3.35 -23.32
N HIS A 243 12.31 2.70 -24.45
CA HIS A 243 12.62 3.25 -25.77
C HIS A 243 11.96 4.62 -26.01
N THR A 244 10.71 4.82 -25.56
CA THR A 244 10.02 6.11 -25.74
C THR A 244 10.61 7.27 -24.91
N MET A 245 11.46 7.01 -23.91
CA MET A 245 12.12 8.07 -23.12
C MET A 245 13.57 8.32 -23.53
N MET A 246 14.07 7.66 -24.57
CA MET A 246 15.48 7.75 -24.96
C MET A 246 15.88 9.14 -25.43
N GLU A 247 15.01 9.86 -26.13
CA GLU A 247 15.31 11.23 -26.59
C GLU A 247 15.60 12.17 -25.41
N ASP A 248 14.76 12.12 -24.37
CA ASP A 248 14.94 12.91 -23.16
C ASP A 248 16.16 12.43 -22.36
N LEU A 249 16.31 11.11 -22.17
CA LEU A 249 17.41 10.56 -21.38
C LEU A 249 18.79 10.89 -21.98
N ARG A 250 18.89 11.01 -23.31
CA ARG A 250 20.13 11.39 -24.00
C ARG A 250 20.62 12.80 -23.69
N LEU A 251 19.73 13.68 -23.23
CA LEU A 251 20.10 15.03 -22.81
C LEU A 251 21.01 14.99 -21.58
N ASP A 252 20.76 14.04 -20.68
CA ASP A 252 21.51 13.86 -19.43
C ASP A 252 22.60 12.77 -19.55
N VAL A 253 22.35 11.73 -20.34
CA VAL A 253 23.22 10.55 -20.51
C VAL A 253 23.50 10.29 -21.99
N PRO A 254 24.62 10.79 -22.55
CA PRO A 254 24.92 10.65 -23.98
C PRO A 254 24.95 9.20 -24.50
N ASP A 255 25.32 8.23 -23.64
CA ASP A 255 25.42 6.80 -23.97
C ASP A 255 24.12 6.00 -23.68
N ALA A 256 22.99 6.68 -23.47
CA ALA A 256 21.73 6.06 -23.06
C ALA A 256 21.26 4.90 -23.96
N GLU A 257 21.41 5.02 -25.28
CA GLU A 257 21.00 3.96 -26.22
C GLU A 257 21.83 2.68 -26.06
N HIS A 258 23.13 2.82 -25.83
CA HIS A 258 24.02 1.69 -25.61
C HIS A 258 23.76 1.03 -24.25
N ILE A 259 23.45 1.82 -23.21
CA ILE A 259 23.03 1.31 -21.91
C ILE A 259 21.72 0.51 -22.03
N LEU A 260 20.72 1.05 -22.75
CA LEU A 260 19.47 0.31 -22.99
C LEU A 260 19.73 -0.99 -23.76
N ALA A 261 20.61 -0.97 -24.76
CA ALA A 261 20.99 -2.18 -25.50
C ALA A 261 21.61 -3.25 -24.59
N LYS A 262 22.41 -2.87 -23.58
CA LYS A 262 22.93 -3.79 -22.56
C LYS A 262 21.81 -4.39 -21.72
N PHE A 263 20.85 -3.59 -21.25
CA PHE A 263 19.69 -4.10 -20.52
C PHE A 263 18.87 -5.09 -21.34
N VAL A 264 18.65 -4.81 -22.62
CA VAL A 264 17.96 -5.74 -23.53
C VAL A 264 18.74 -7.05 -23.68
N ALA A 265 20.08 -6.99 -23.79
CA ALA A 265 20.91 -8.19 -23.85
C ALA A 265 20.82 -9.03 -22.57
N LEU A 266 20.92 -8.41 -21.39
CA LEU A 266 20.77 -9.06 -20.09
C LEU A 266 19.38 -9.72 -19.96
N ALA A 267 18.32 -9.00 -20.34
CA ALA A 267 16.96 -9.52 -20.26
C ALA A 267 16.69 -10.68 -21.24
N LYS A 268 17.35 -10.70 -22.41
CA LYS A 268 17.32 -11.85 -23.34
C LYS A 268 18.05 -13.05 -22.76
N GLU A 269 19.22 -12.85 -22.17
CA GLU A 269 20.01 -13.90 -21.51
C GLU A 269 19.24 -14.54 -20.34
N ALA A 270 18.60 -13.70 -19.53
CA ALA A 270 17.72 -14.11 -18.43
C ALA A 270 16.38 -14.74 -18.89
N LYS A 271 16.12 -14.81 -20.20
CA LYS A 271 14.87 -15.30 -20.82
C LYS A 271 13.62 -14.55 -20.39
N ILE A 272 13.79 -13.28 -19.99
CA ILE A 272 12.69 -12.37 -19.67
C ILE A 272 12.10 -11.80 -20.97
N LEU A 273 12.96 -11.46 -21.92
CA LEU A 273 12.57 -10.99 -23.25
C LEU A 273 12.72 -12.10 -24.29
N PRO A 274 11.81 -12.15 -25.29
CA PRO A 274 11.98 -13.03 -26.44
C PRO A 274 13.31 -12.79 -27.17
N ALA A 275 13.91 -13.85 -27.71
CA ALA A 275 15.17 -13.74 -28.45
C ALA A 275 15.05 -12.80 -29.67
N ASP A 276 13.89 -12.80 -30.31
CA ASP A 276 13.51 -11.95 -31.44
C ASP A 276 12.92 -10.60 -31.03
N TYR A 277 12.95 -10.24 -29.73
CA TYR A 277 12.52 -8.93 -29.26
C TYR A 277 13.18 -7.83 -30.10
N LYS A 278 12.31 -7.05 -30.75
CA LYS A 278 12.57 -5.82 -31.46
C LYS A 278 11.64 -4.78 -30.85
N ASN A 279 12.16 -3.59 -30.56
CA ASN A 279 11.36 -2.50 -30.04
C ASN A 279 10.07 -2.35 -30.87
N ALA A 280 8.92 -2.48 -30.21
CA ALA A 280 7.63 -2.19 -30.81
C ALA A 280 7.47 -0.67 -30.81
N ASN A 281 7.84 -0.02 -31.92
CA ASN A 281 7.64 1.41 -32.14
C ASN A 281 6.22 1.86 -31.75
#